data_AF-A0A4R5F0W6-F1
#
_entry.id   AF-A0A4R5F0W6-F1
#
_cell.length_a   1.000
_cell.length_b   1.000
_cell.length_c   1.000
_cell.angle_alpha   90.00
_cell.angle_beta   90.00
_cell.angle_gamma   90.00
#
_symmetry.space_group_name_H-M   'P 1'
#
loop_
_entity.id
_entity.type
_entity.pdbx_description
1 polymer ?
#
loop_
_entity_poly.entity_id
_entity_poly.type
_entity_poly.pdbx_seq_one_letter_code
_entity_poly.pdbx_strand_id
1 'polypeptide(L)'
;MATGKKDETVKDASKAMTDLMAQYQKMGTNAMSFMGGDWMERMSDMGAEMLQFYTQRMQEDAALYQKLMQCRDLKEMHDIQGEFLQRAINRYTEETGKIFEMGSGAWTKGK
;
A
#
# COMPACT_ATOMS: atom_id res chain seq x y z
N MET A 1 35.28 -21.56 -42.26
CA MET A 1 34.86 -20.25 -41.71
C MET A 1 33.62 -20.36 -40.79
N ALA A 2 33.58 -21.31 -39.85
CA ALA A 2 32.40 -21.53 -38.98
C ALA A 2 32.68 -21.29 -37.48
N THR A 3 33.94 -21.08 -37.10
CA THR A 3 34.38 -20.91 -35.71
C THR A 3 34.31 -19.46 -35.21
N GLY A 4 34.51 -18.46 -36.09
CA GLY A 4 34.49 -17.04 -35.69
C GLY A 4 33.09 -16.50 -35.34
N LYS A 5 32.03 -16.99 -35.99
CA LYS A 5 30.66 -16.50 -35.78
C LYS A 5 30.07 -16.92 -34.43
N LYS A 6 30.44 -18.11 -33.94
CA LYS A 6 30.03 -18.60 -32.61
C LYS A 6 30.73 -17.86 -31.46
N ASP A 7 31.99 -17.47 -31.65
CA ASP A 7 32.77 -16.73 -30.64
C ASP A 7 32.23 -15.31 -30.41
N GLU A 8 31.83 -14.61 -31.47
CA GLU A 8 31.17 -13.30 -31.36
C GLU A 8 29.78 -13.38 -30.72
N THR A 9 28.99 -14.41 -31.06
CA THR A 9 27.65 -14.57 -30.46
C THR A 9 27.72 -14.84 -28.95
N VAL A 10 28.73 -15.58 -28.49
CA VAL A 10 28.96 -15.85 -27.06
C VAL A 10 29.45 -14.58 -26.33
N LYS A 11 30.29 -13.76 -26.97
CA LYS A 11 30.74 -12.47 -26.44
C LYS A 11 29.60 -11.45 -26.32
N ASP A 12 28.73 -11.36 -27.32
CA ASP A 12 27.56 -10.48 -27.28
C ASP A 12 26.55 -10.90 -26.22
N ALA A 13 26.31 -12.21 -26.06
CA ALA A 13 25.45 -12.72 -25.00
C ALA A 13 26.03 -12.44 -23.61
N SER A 14 27.35 -12.58 -23.43
CA SER A 14 28.03 -12.26 -22.17
C SER A 14 27.96 -10.75 -21.85
N LYS A 15 28.12 -9.89 -22.86
CA LYS A 15 27.98 -8.44 -22.70
C LYS A 15 26.55 -8.03 -22.35
N ALA A 16 25.55 -8.61 -23.02
CA ALA A 16 24.14 -8.37 -22.70
C ALA A 16 23.79 -8.79 -21.27
N MET A 17 24.33 -9.92 -20.80
CA MET A 17 24.14 -10.36 -19.41
C MET A 17 24.80 -9.42 -18.40
N THR A 18 25.96 -8.87 -18.74
CA THR A 18 26.71 -7.93 -17.89
C THR A 18 26.01 -6.57 -17.82
N ASP A 19 25.49 -6.07 -18.94
CA ASP A 19 24.69 -4.83 -18.98
C ASP A 19 23.37 -4.99 -18.21
N LEU A 20 22.72 -6.16 -18.30
CA LEU A 20 21.52 -6.48 -17.52
C LEU A 20 21.82 -6.47 -16.02
N MET A 21 22.91 -7.11 -15.59
CA MET A 21 23.36 -7.09 -14.19
C MET A 21 23.68 -5.67 -13.72
N ALA A 22 24.37 -4.87 -14.54
CA ALA A 22 24.71 -3.48 -14.22
C ALA A 22 23.45 -2.60 -14.09
N GLN A 23 22.47 -2.79 -14.98
CA GLN A 23 21.17 -2.11 -14.85
C GLN A 23 20.43 -2.52 -13.58
N TYR A 24 20.43 -3.81 -13.25
CA TYR A 24 19.76 -4.31 -12.04
C TYR A 24 20.41 -3.74 -10.77
N GLN A 25 21.74 -3.70 -10.74
CA GLN A 25 22.50 -3.14 -9.62
C GLN A 25 22.28 -1.63 -9.51
N LYS A 26 22.25 -0.89 -10.62
CA LYS A 26 21.96 0.55 -10.65
C LYS A 26 20.53 0.85 -10.21
N MET A 27 19.56 0.02 -10.60
CA MET A 27 18.18 0.15 -10.15
C MET A 27 18.06 -0.12 -8.65
N GLY A 28 18.75 -1.15 -8.14
CA GLY A 28 18.79 -1.47 -6.70
C GLY A 28 19.46 -0.40 -5.84
N THR A 29 20.59 0.18 -6.29
CA THR A 29 21.25 1.27 -5.55
C THR A 29 20.45 2.57 -5.60
N ASN A 30 19.82 2.89 -6.74
CA ASN A 30 18.92 4.04 -6.82
C ASN A 30 17.68 3.87 -5.93
N ALA A 31 17.10 2.66 -5.87
CA ALA A 31 15.98 2.37 -4.98
C ALA A 31 16.37 2.54 -3.51
N MET A 32 17.52 2.02 -3.07
CA MET A 32 18.04 2.26 -1.71
C MET A 32 18.28 3.75 -1.43
N SER A 33 18.77 4.51 -2.40
CA SER A 33 19.01 5.94 -2.21
C SER A 33 17.72 6.77 -2.11
N PHE A 34 16.63 6.30 -2.73
CA PHE A 34 15.29 6.88 -2.59
C PHE A 34 14.59 6.44 -1.29
N MET A 35 14.88 5.24 -0.80
CA MET A 35 14.39 4.67 0.46
C MET A 35 15.22 5.13 1.68
N GLY A 36 15.46 6.44 1.80
CA GLY A 36 16.11 7.03 2.97
C GLY A 36 15.27 6.92 4.26
N GLY A 37 15.80 7.43 5.38
CA GLY A 37 15.11 7.42 6.68
C GLY A 37 13.68 8.00 6.63
N ASP A 38 13.50 9.10 5.91
CA ASP A 38 12.21 9.76 5.68
C ASP A 38 11.17 8.89 4.96
N TRP A 39 11.60 7.98 4.08
CA TRP A 39 10.70 7.03 3.42
C TRP A 39 10.26 5.95 4.40
N MET A 40 11.20 5.43 5.21
CA MET A 40 10.90 4.40 6.21
C MET A 40 9.98 4.92 7.33
N GLU A 41 10.20 6.16 7.79
CA GLU A 41 9.33 6.82 8.77
C GLU A 41 7.91 7.02 8.22
N ARG A 42 7.77 7.53 6.99
CA ARG A 42 6.45 7.67 6.34
C ARG A 42 5.73 6.34 6.13
N MET A 43 6.46 5.28 5.75
CA MET A 43 5.88 3.94 5.61
C MET A 43 5.44 3.38 6.97
N SER A 44 6.20 3.66 8.03
CA SER A 44 5.82 3.32 9.40
C SER A 44 4.54 4.05 9.83
N ASP A 45 4.45 5.36 9.59
CA ASP A 45 3.26 6.16 9.91
C ASP A 45 2.03 5.67 9.15
N MET A 46 2.17 5.39 7.85
CA MET A 46 1.09 4.82 7.04
C MET A 46 0.66 3.43 7.55
N GLY A 47 1.62 2.59 7.96
CA GLY A 47 1.32 1.31 8.58
C GLY A 47 0.56 1.44 9.91
N ALA A 48 0.95 2.39 10.74
CA ALA A 48 0.28 2.69 12.01
C ALA A 48 -1.16 3.16 11.78
N GLU A 49 -1.38 4.02 10.79
CA GLU A 49 -2.71 4.51 10.43
C GLU A 49 -3.63 3.36 9.97
N MET A 50 -3.14 2.48 9.09
CA MET A 50 -3.90 1.32 8.62
C MET A 50 -4.32 0.40 9.78
N LEU A 51 -3.43 0.18 10.76
CA LEU A 51 -3.74 -0.61 11.94
C LEU A 51 -4.77 0.09 12.85
N GLN A 52 -4.67 1.41 12.99
CA GLN A 52 -5.63 2.21 13.73
C GLN A 52 -7.02 2.13 13.09
N PHE A 53 -7.10 2.30 11.77
CA PHE A 53 -8.34 2.16 11.02
C PHE A 53 -9.00 0.78 11.21
N TYR A 54 -8.20 -0.29 11.08
CA TYR A 54 -8.69 -1.66 11.27
C TYR A 54 -9.23 -1.89 12.69
N THR A 55 -8.51 -1.41 13.70
CA THR A 55 -8.91 -1.54 15.11
C THR A 55 -10.23 -0.81 15.37
N GLN A 56 -10.41 0.40 14.83
CA GLN A 56 -11.66 1.15 14.96
C GLN A 56 -12.82 0.41 14.30
N ARG A 57 -12.62 -0.16 13.11
CA ARG A 57 -13.65 -0.92 12.40
C ARG A 57 -14.12 -2.14 13.19
N MET A 58 -13.20 -2.86 13.83
CA MET A 58 -13.52 -3.98 14.72
C MET A 58 -14.37 -3.54 15.91
N GLN A 59 -14.07 -2.38 16.51
CA GLN A 59 -14.87 -1.83 17.61
C GLN A 59 -16.28 -1.46 17.14
N GLU A 60 -16.41 -0.91 15.94
CA GLU A 60 -17.72 -0.60 15.33
C GLU A 60 -18.53 -1.87 15.04
N ASP A 61 -17.90 -2.95 14.58
CA ASP A 61 -18.55 -4.26 14.39
C ASP A 61 -19.07 -4.82 15.73
N ALA A 62 -18.23 -4.80 16.76
CA ALA A 62 -18.64 -5.25 18.09
C ALA A 62 -19.82 -4.41 18.61
N ALA A 63 -19.78 -3.09 18.42
CA ALA A 63 -20.87 -2.20 18.80
C ALA A 63 -22.16 -2.47 18.00
N LEU A 64 -22.05 -2.78 16.71
CA LEU A 64 -23.20 -3.18 15.89
C LEU A 64 -23.85 -4.43 16.47
N TYR A 65 -23.08 -5.49 16.75
CA TYR A 65 -23.63 -6.72 17.30
C TYR A 65 -24.28 -6.52 18.67
N GLN A 66 -23.67 -5.70 19.53
CA GLN A 66 -24.26 -5.34 20.82
C GLN A 66 -25.62 -4.66 20.65
N LYS A 67 -25.74 -3.73 19.69
CA LYS A 67 -27.01 -3.07 19.38
C LYS A 67 -28.04 -4.03 18.80
N LEU A 68 -27.63 -4.89 17.85
CA LEU A 68 -28.52 -5.86 17.22
C LEU A 68 -29.07 -6.90 18.22
N MET A 69 -28.27 -7.32 19.21
CA MET A 69 -28.73 -8.23 20.26
C MET A 69 -29.80 -7.63 21.20
N GLN A 70 -29.88 -6.30 21.26
CA GLN A 70 -30.85 -5.58 22.10
C GLN A 70 -32.11 -5.17 21.32
N CYS A 71 -32.09 -5.34 20.00
CA CYS A 71 -33.12 -4.92 19.07
C CYS A 71 -34.42 -5.72 19.27
N ARG A 72 -35.56 -5.03 19.29
CA ARG A 72 -36.88 -5.65 19.59
C ARG A 72 -37.78 -5.79 18.38
N ASP A 73 -37.51 -5.05 17.31
CA ASP A 73 -38.28 -5.11 16.07
C ASP A 73 -37.43 -4.89 14.80
N LEU A 74 -38.02 -5.17 13.65
CA LEU A 74 -37.35 -5.09 12.35
C LEU A 74 -37.03 -3.64 11.94
N LYS A 75 -37.81 -2.65 12.39
CA LYS A 75 -37.58 -1.26 12.02
C LYS A 75 -36.33 -0.75 12.73
N GLU A 76 -36.21 -1.01 14.03
CA GLU A 76 -35.03 -0.69 14.82
C GLU A 76 -33.78 -1.37 14.24
N MET A 77 -33.91 -2.62 13.78
CA MET A 77 -32.80 -3.33 13.11
C MET A 77 -32.36 -2.63 11.82
N HIS A 78 -33.31 -2.22 10.99
CA HIS A 78 -33.04 -1.47 9.75
C HIS A 78 -32.36 -0.13 10.02
N ASP A 79 -32.81 0.60 11.03
CA ASP A 79 -32.23 1.88 11.43
C ASP A 79 -30.77 1.69 11.91
N ILE A 80 -30.52 0.70 12.79
CA ILE A 80 -29.18 0.36 13.28
C ILE A 80 -28.22 0.00 12.13
N GLN A 81 -28.68 -0.84 11.20
CA GLN A 81 -27.87 -1.25 10.04
C GLN A 81 -27.61 -0.09 9.09
N GLY A 82 -28.60 0.76 8.85
CA GLY A 82 -28.46 1.96 8.02
C GLY A 82 -27.45 2.94 8.59
N GLU A 83 -27.53 3.26 9.88
CA GLU A 83 -26.56 4.10 10.58
C GLU A 83 -25.14 3.54 10.52
N PHE A 84 -25.02 2.21 10.64
CA PHE A 84 -23.73 1.54 10.58
C PHE A 84 -23.12 1.62 9.17
N LEU A 85 -23.91 1.35 8.13
CA LEU A 85 -23.45 1.43 6.75
C LEU A 85 -23.04 2.85 6.37
N GLN A 86 -23.84 3.84 6.75
CA GLN A 86 -23.52 5.25 6.48
C GLN A 86 -22.22 5.66 7.16
N ARG A 87 -22.01 5.25 8.41
CA ARG A 87 -20.75 5.51 9.13
C ARG A 87 -19.58 4.82 8.45
N ALA A 88 -19.71 3.56 8.06
CA ALA A 88 -18.67 2.85 7.34
C ALA A 88 -18.27 3.59 6.04
N ILE A 89 -19.24 3.99 5.22
CA ILE A 89 -18.98 4.75 3.98
C ILE A 89 -18.20 6.03 4.26
N ASN A 90 -18.63 6.82 5.25
CA ASN A 90 -17.95 8.05 5.62
C ASN A 90 -16.51 7.79 6.04
N ARG A 91 -16.29 6.80 6.94
CA ARG A 91 -14.95 6.48 7.44
C ARG A 91 -14.02 5.95 6.35
N TYR A 92 -14.49 5.09 5.44
CA TYR A 92 -13.67 4.64 4.30
C TYR A 92 -13.29 5.79 3.36
N THR A 93 -14.20 6.75 3.17
CA THR A 93 -13.94 7.93 2.34
C THR A 93 -12.88 8.82 2.98
N GLU A 94 -13.01 9.09 4.27
CA GLU A 94 -12.03 9.86 5.06
C GLU A 94 -10.67 9.18 5.08
N GLU A 95 -10.63 7.87 5.35
CA GLU A 95 -9.39 7.08 5.42
C GLU A 95 -8.66 7.07 4.08
N THR A 96 -9.39 6.91 2.98
CA THR A 96 -8.81 6.97 1.63
C THR A 96 -8.18 8.33 1.37
N GLY A 97 -8.84 9.42 1.76
CA GLY A 97 -8.29 10.77 1.66
C GLY A 97 -7.00 10.93 2.47
N LYS A 98 -7.01 10.44 3.71
CA LYS A 98 -5.85 10.49 4.60
C LYS A 98 -4.65 9.71 4.06
N ILE A 99 -4.85 8.48 3.59
CA ILE A 99 -3.80 7.67 2.96
C ILE A 99 -3.25 8.36 1.71
N PHE A 100 -4.11 8.99 0.91
CA PHE A 100 -3.69 9.73 -0.27
C PHE A 100 -2.83 10.95 0.09
N GLU A 101 -3.20 11.70 1.13
CA GLU A 101 -2.40 12.81 1.66
C GLU A 101 -1.04 12.33 2.18
N MET A 102 -1.02 11.24 2.95
CA MET A 102 0.22 10.62 3.46
C MET A 102 1.12 10.13 2.32
N GLY A 103 0.54 9.52 1.29
CA GLY A 103 1.25 9.01 0.12
C GLY A 103 1.77 10.11 -0.81
N SER A 104 0.96 11.13 -1.11
CA SER A 104 1.37 12.25 -1.97
C SER A 104 2.52 13.06 -1.36
N GLY A 105 2.58 13.18 -0.04
CA GLY A 105 3.69 13.77 0.70
C GLY A 105 5.01 13.00 0.61
N ALA A 106 4.99 11.72 0.18
CA ALA A 106 6.17 10.90 -0.06
C ALA A 106 6.80 11.14 -1.44
N TRP A 107 6.01 11.57 -2.43
CA TRP A 107 6.48 11.79 -3.82
C TRP A 107 6.82 13.25 -4.14
N THR A 108 6.32 14.21 -3.37
CA THR A 108 6.34 15.64 -3.73
C THR A 108 7.38 16.51 -2.99
N LYS A 109 8.10 15.99 -1.99
CA LYS A 109 9.16 16.72 -1.26
C LYS A 109 10.59 16.38 -1.73
N GLY A 110 10.79 16.42 -3.04
CA GLY A 110 12.10 16.27 -3.69
C GLY A 110 12.45 17.46 -4.60
N LYS A 111 12.32 18.69 -4.08
CA LYS A 111 12.94 19.89 -4.66
C LYS A 111 13.92 20.48 -3.65
#